data_AF-A0A924K9Z9-F1
#
_entry.id   AF-A0A924K9Z9-F1
#
_cell.length_a   1.000
_cell.length_b   1.000
_cell.length_c   1.000
_cell.angle_alpha   90.00
_cell.angle_beta   90.00
_cell.angle_gamma   90.00
#
_symmetry.space_group_name_H-M   'P 1'
#
loop_
_entity.id
_entity.type
_entity.pdbx_description
1 polymer ?
#
loop_
_entity_poly.entity_id
_entity_poly.type
_entity_poly.pdbx_seq_one_letter_code
_entity_poly.pdbx_strand_id
1 'polypeptide(L)'
;MKAILSILSLFLVLILTSCVQKSYNRVVVVTLDVSKMKGIQSAGIRGNGKPLSWETDYSMQEVVKDSLYKGIFTTKTGYLFAEIKCTVNGNFELQNEANRRIEFDLQKDTTYVRLVFNQKS
;
A
#
# COMPACT_ATOMS: atom_id res chain seq x y z
N MET A 1 23.92 38.78 -23.20
CA MET A 1 22.82 39.15 -22.27
C MET A 1 21.44 38.79 -22.79
N LYS A 2 20.98 39.31 -23.94
CA LYS A 2 19.62 39.03 -24.47
C LYS A 2 19.34 37.52 -24.68
N ALA A 3 20.27 36.80 -25.30
CA ALA A 3 20.13 35.35 -25.52
C ALA A 3 20.06 34.53 -24.21
N ILE A 4 20.85 34.90 -23.20
CA ILE A 4 20.82 34.26 -21.87
C ILE A 4 19.46 34.51 -21.20
N LEU A 5 18.95 35.74 -21.30
CA LEU A 5 17.63 36.10 -20.74
C LEU A 5 16.48 35.33 -21.42
N SER A 6 16.58 35.11 -22.74
CA SER A 6 15.62 34.31 -23.51
C SER A 6 15.67 32.83 -23.14
N ILE A 7 16.86 32.25 -22.96
CA ILE A 7 17.03 30.85 -22.53
C ILE A 7 16.49 30.66 -21.11
N LEU A 8 16.77 31.61 -20.20
CA LEU A 8 16.27 31.55 -18.82
C LEU A 8 14.73 31.62 -18.77
N SER A 9 14.14 32.46 -19.62
CA SER A 9 12.68 32.58 -19.73
C SER A 9 12.03 31.31 -20.29
N LEU A 10 12.65 30.69 -21.31
CA LEU A 10 12.17 29.42 -21.86
C LEU A 10 12.25 28.29 -20.82
N PHE A 11 13.35 28.25 -20.07
CA PHE A 11 13.52 27.27 -18.99
C PHE A 11 12.46 27.46 -17.90
N LEU A 12 12.16 28.72 -17.52
CA LEU A 12 11.12 29.05 -16.54
C LEU A 12 9.72 28.60 -16.99
N VAL A 13 9.38 28.73 -18.27
CA VAL A 13 8.09 28.26 -18.81
C VAL A 13 7.98 26.73 -18.75
N LEU A 14 9.07 26.00 -18.99
CA LEU A 14 9.07 24.53 -18.94
C LEU A 14 8.80 24.00 -17.52
N ILE A 15 9.34 24.64 -16.48
CA ILE A 15 9.12 24.24 -15.07
C ILE A 15 7.66 24.44 -14.63
N LEU A 16 6.94 25.39 -15.22
CA LEU A 16 5.53 25.67 -14.91
C LEU A 16 4.56 24.63 -15.50
N THR A 17 5.02 23.75 -16.40
CA THR A 17 4.18 22.72 -17.03
C THR A 17 4.24 21.36 -16.34
N SER A 18 4.74 21.27 -15.10
CA SER A 18 4.76 20.00 -14.37
C SER A 18 3.34 19.47 -14.17
N CYS A 19 2.93 18.54 -15.05
CA CYS A 19 1.65 17.89 -14.99
C CYS A 19 1.63 17.01 -13.74
N VAL A 20 0.90 17.43 -12.71
CA VAL A 20 0.63 16.59 -11.55
C VAL A 20 -0.16 15.36 -12.03
N GLN A 21 0.40 14.17 -11.84
CA GLN A 21 -0.25 12.92 -12.20
C GLN A 21 -1.61 12.81 -11.49
N LYS A 22 -2.66 12.52 -12.26
CA LYS A 22 -4.02 12.32 -11.72
C LYS A 22 -4.00 11.16 -10.71
N SER A 23 -4.57 11.39 -9.54
CA SER A 23 -4.72 10.38 -8.48
C SER A 23 -6.15 9.87 -8.41
N TYR A 24 -6.30 8.62 -7.96
CA TYR A 24 -7.56 7.91 -7.83
C TYR A 24 -7.68 7.32 -6.43
N ASN A 25 -8.92 7.24 -5.94
CA ASN A 25 -9.20 6.46 -4.74
C ASN A 25 -9.23 4.99 -5.12
N ARG A 26 -8.48 4.16 -4.40
CA ARG A 26 -8.40 2.71 -4.59
C ARG A 26 -8.75 2.03 -3.29
N VAL A 27 -9.77 1.18 -3.30
CA VAL A 27 -10.16 0.37 -2.14
C VAL A 27 -9.45 -0.98 -2.23
N VAL A 28 -8.82 -1.40 -1.14
CA VAL A 28 -8.18 -2.71 -1.04
C VAL A 28 -8.76 -3.47 0.14
N VAL A 29 -9.20 -4.69 -0.11
CA VAL A 29 -9.67 -5.64 0.89
C VAL A 29 -8.68 -6.78 0.98
N VAL A 30 -7.95 -6.85 2.09
CA VAL A 30 -6.97 -7.90 2.36
C VAL A 30 -7.55 -8.89 3.36
N THR A 31 -7.59 -10.17 3.01
CA THR A 31 -7.83 -11.26 3.97
C THR A 31 -6.52 -11.98 4.24
N LEU A 32 -6.17 -12.13 5.52
CA LEU A 32 -4.94 -12.78 5.98
C LEU A 32 -5.28 -14.05 6.75
N ASP A 33 -4.80 -15.18 6.25
CA ASP A 33 -4.82 -16.47 6.94
C ASP A 33 -3.60 -16.59 7.85
N VAL A 34 -3.86 -16.78 9.14
CA VAL A 34 -2.85 -17.00 10.19
C VAL A 34 -3.03 -18.34 10.91
N SER A 35 -3.84 -19.25 10.35
CA SER A 35 -4.23 -20.55 10.96
C SER A 35 -3.05 -21.44 11.36
N LYS A 36 -1.88 -21.23 10.75
CA LYS A 36 -0.64 -21.97 11.05
C LYS A 36 0.14 -21.39 12.25
N MET A 37 -0.31 -20.29 12.82
CA MET A 37 0.30 -19.62 13.97
C MET A 37 -0.50 -19.89 15.25
N LYS A 38 0.11 -19.60 16.41
CA LYS A 38 -0.53 -19.71 17.72
C LYS A 38 -0.35 -18.40 18.48
N GLY A 39 -1.25 -18.12 19.42
CA GLY A 39 -1.15 -16.95 20.30
C GLY A 39 -1.33 -15.64 19.56
N ILE A 40 -2.32 -15.57 18.68
CA ILE A 40 -2.63 -14.34 17.94
C ILE A 40 -3.35 -13.37 18.88
N GLN A 41 -2.79 -12.18 19.01
CA GLN A 41 -3.34 -11.08 19.81
C GLN A 41 -3.79 -9.93 18.89
N SER A 42 -3.06 -9.74 17.79
CA SER A 42 -3.40 -8.73 16.79
C SER A 42 -2.87 -9.13 15.41
N ALA A 43 -3.58 -8.66 14.38
CA ALA A 43 -3.11 -8.66 13.00
C ALA A 43 -3.21 -7.25 12.43
N GLY A 44 -2.26 -6.88 11.59
CA GLY A 44 -2.15 -5.54 11.03
C GLY A 44 -1.61 -5.54 9.60
N ILE A 45 -1.70 -4.38 8.97
CA ILE A 45 -1.10 -4.08 7.68
C ILE A 45 -0.23 -2.84 7.85
N ARG A 46 1.00 -2.91 7.38
CA ARG A 46 1.89 -1.76 7.20
C ARG A 46 2.19 -1.60 5.73
N GLY A 47 2.40 -0.38 5.27
CA GLY A 47 2.53 -0.12 3.85
C GLY A 47 2.82 1.33 3.53
N ASN A 48 3.06 1.59 2.24
CA ASN A 48 3.27 2.93 1.75
C ASN A 48 1.94 3.67 1.50
N GLY A 49 1.94 4.96 1.82
CA GLY A 49 0.81 5.86 1.54
C GLY A 49 -0.33 5.74 2.55
N LYS A 50 -1.02 6.87 2.78
CA LYS A 50 -2.11 6.93 3.76
C LYS A 50 -3.31 6.08 3.30
N PRO A 51 -4.02 5.41 4.24
CA PRO A 51 -3.85 5.48 5.70
C PRO A 51 -2.77 4.55 6.27
N LEU A 52 -2.06 3.79 5.43
CA LEU A 52 -1.01 2.90 5.88
C LEU A 52 0.27 3.68 6.26
N SER A 53 1.09 3.03 7.08
CA SER A 53 2.39 3.51 7.52
C SER A 53 3.31 2.32 7.73
N TRP A 54 4.61 2.51 7.53
CA TRP A 54 5.61 1.49 7.88
C TRP A 54 5.90 1.42 9.40
N GLU A 55 5.54 2.47 10.14
CA GLU A 55 5.80 2.60 11.57
C GLU A 55 4.68 2.05 12.45
N THR A 56 3.44 2.11 11.96
CA THR A 56 2.24 1.80 12.76
C THR A 56 1.34 0.79 12.07
N ASP A 57 0.86 -0.19 12.82
CA ASP A 57 -0.09 -1.19 12.32
C ASP A 57 -1.45 -0.56 12.00
N TYR A 58 -1.89 -0.72 10.75
CA TYR A 58 -3.29 -0.58 10.40
C TYR A 58 -4.02 -1.85 10.84
N SER A 59 -4.81 -1.76 11.92
CA SER A 59 -5.46 -2.91 12.53
C SER A 59 -6.41 -3.65 11.58
N MET A 60 -6.32 -4.98 11.56
CA MET A 60 -7.24 -5.85 10.83
C MET A 60 -8.32 -6.38 11.78
N GLN A 61 -9.55 -6.51 11.27
CA GLN A 61 -10.66 -7.10 12.00
C GLN A 61 -10.55 -8.63 11.99
N GLU A 62 -10.71 -9.26 13.15
CA GLU A 62 -10.86 -10.71 13.26
C GLU A 62 -12.19 -11.17 12.61
N VAL A 63 -12.10 -12.13 11.69
CA VAL A 63 -13.26 -12.73 11.01
C VAL A 63 -13.50 -14.15 11.51
N VAL A 64 -12.43 -14.92 11.66
CA VAL A 64 -12.45 -16.23 12.30
C VAL A 64 -11.37 -16.21 13.37
N LYS A 65 -11.79 -16.47 14.61
CA LYS A 65 -10.92 -16.43 15.78
C LYS A 65 -9.62 -17.20 15.53
N ASP A 66 -8.49 -16.55 15.80
CA ASP A 66 -7.14 -17.12 15.70
C ASP A 66 -6.76 -17.66 14.30
N SER A 67 -7.52 -17.35 13.24
CA SER A 67 -7.31 -17.98 11.93
C SER A 67 -7.42 -17.04 10.74
N LEU A 68 -8.37 -16.09 10.74
CA LEU A 68 -8.63 -15.26 9.57
C LEU A 68 -8.92 -13.82 9.98
N TYR A 69 -8.17 -12.89 9.40
CA TYR A 69 -8.32 -11.46 9.63
C TYR A 69 -8.61 -10.73 8.32
N LYS A 70 -9.27 -9.58 8.40
CA LYS A 70 -9.65 -8.74 7.27
C LYS A 70 -9.29 -7.29 7.51
N GLY A 71 -8.50 -6.70 6.61
CA GLY A 71 -8.19 -5.29 6.56
C GLY A 71 -8.83 -4.65 5.34
N ILE A 72 -9.39 -3.46 5.50
CA ILE A 72 -9.97 -2.69 4.39
C ILE A 72 -9.39 -1.29 4.47
N PHE A 73 -8.67 -0.84 3.45
CA PHE A 73 -8.16 0.52 3.40
C PHE A 73 -8.43 1.16 2.04
N THR A 74 -8.55 2.49 2.03
CA THR A 74 -8.68 3.28 0.81
C THR A 74 -7.47 4.19 0.69
N THR A 75 -6.73 4.08 -0.41
CA THR A 75 -5.58 4.96 -0.70
C THR A 75 -5.90 5.88 -1.86
N LYS A 76 -5.43 7.13 -1.80
CA LYS A 76 -5.51 8.08 -2.90
C LYS A 76 -4.16 8.19 -3.58
N THR A 77 -4.03 7.64 -4.78
CA THR A 77 -2.73 7.47 -5.43
C THR A 77 -2.82 7.53 -6.95
N GLY A 78 -1.75 7.99 -7.60
CA GLY A 78 -1.54 7.87 -9.04
C GLY A 78 -0.90 6.54 -9.45
N TYR A 79 -0.31 5.81 -8.49
CA TYR A 79 0.32 4.51 -8.74
C TYR A 79 -0.72 3.43 -9.04
N LEU A 80 -0.28 2.39 -9.75
CA LEU A 80 -1.11 1.22 -10.08
C LEU A 80 -1.05 0.12 -9.02
N PHE A 81 -0.26 0.32 -7.96
CA PHE A 81 -0.05 -0.66 -6.90
C PHE A 81 0.16 0.01 -5.54
N ALA A 82 0.05 -0.80 -4.50
CA ALA A 82 0.53 -0.50 -3.15
C ALA A 82 1.57 -1.55 -2.72
N GLU A 83 2.52 -1.13 -1.90
CA GLU A 83 3.44 -2.02 -1.20
C GLU A 83 2.99 -2.18 0.25
N ILE A 84 2.86 -3.44 0.68
CA ILE A 84 2.42 -3.76 2.03
C ILE A 84 3.24 -4.90 2.63
N LYS A 85 3.23 -5.00 3.96
CA LYS A 85 3.50 -6.23 4.70
C LYS A 85 2.41 -6.39 5.76
N CYS A 86 1.99 -7.63 5.96
CA CYS A 86 1.16 -7.98 7.09
C CYS A 86 2.02 -8.08 8.35
N THR A 87 1.39 -7.81 9.49
CA THR A 87 1.98 -7.99 10.80
C THR A 87 1.09 -8.88 11.66
N VAL A 88 1.70 -9.68 12.52
CA VAL A 88 1.01 -10.43 13.57
C VAL A 88 1.72 -10.15 14.88
N ASN A 89 0.97 -9.71 15.89
CA ASN A 89 1.51 -9.27 17.18
C ASN A 89 2.64 -8.23 17.02
N GLY A 90 2.48 -7.31 16.05
CA GLY A 90 3.48 -6.28 15.72
C GLY A 90 4.70 -6.76 14.93
N ASN A 91 4.85 -8.07 14.68
CA ASN A 91 5.96 -8.63 13.92
C ASN A 91 5.64 -8.69 12.44
N PHE A 92 6.54 -8.18 11.60
CA PHE A 92 6.43 -8.28 10.14
C PHE A 92 6.46 -9.72 9.65
N GLU A 93 5.64 -9.99 8.64
CA GLU A 93 5.82 -11.16 7.80
C GLU A 93 7.06 -11.02 6.91
N LEU A 94 7.65 -12.17 6.56
CA LEU A 94 8.71 -12.28 5.55
C LEU A 94 9.86 -11.28 5.81
N GLN A 95 10.39 -11.19 7.02
CA GLN A 95 11.25 -10.09 7.49
C GLN A 95 12.45 -9.78 6.57
N ASN A 96 13.01 -10.80 5.92
CA ASN A 96 14.18 -10.67 5.04
C ASN A 96 13.83 -10.66 3.54
N GLU A 97 12.54 -10.51 3.21
CA GLU A 97 12.05 -10.49 1.84
C GLU A 97 11.48 -9.12 1.51
N ALA A 98 11.37 -8.84 0.21
CA ALA A 98 10.70 -7.65 -0.30
C ALA A 98 9.27 -7.51 0.22
N ASN A 99 8.76 -6.29 0.21
CA ASN A 99 7.36 -6.00 0.49
C ASN A 99 6.45 -6.68 -0.54
N ARG A 100 5.24 -7.05 -0.14
CA ARG A 100 4.23 -7.52 -1.09
C ARG A 100 3.78 -6.35 -1.95
N ARG A 101 3.70 -6.58 -3.27
CA ARG A 101 3.15 -5.62 -4.22
C ARG A 101 1.73 -6.02 -4.58
N ILE A 102 0.77 -5.17 -4.25
CA ILE A 102 -0.64 -5.35 -4.56
C ILE A 102 -0.97 -4.48 -5.77
N GLU A 103 -1.11 -5.10 -6.94
CA GLU A 103 -1.61 -4.43 -8.14
C GLU A 103 -3.11 -4.14 -7.98
N PHE A 104 -3.52 -2.91 -8.26
CA PHE A 104 -4.93 -2.53 -8.18
C PHE A 104 -5.71 -3.12 -9.36
N ASP A 105 -6.92 -3.62 -9.09
CA ASP A 105 -7.91 -3.85 -10.13
C ASP A 105 -8.26 -2.49 -10.76
N LEU A 106 -8.02 -2.35 -12.06
CA LEU A 106 -8.28 -1.11 -12.80
C LEU A 106 -9.67 -1.09 -13.44
N GLN A 107 -10.33 -2.24 -13.52
CA GLN A 107 -11.69 -2.38 -14.04
C GLN A 107 -12.75 -2.21 -12.94
N LYS A 108 -12.34 -2.32 -11.68
CA LYS A 108 -13.19 -2.17 -10.50
C LYS A 108 -12.60 -1.17 -9.51
N ASP A 109 -13.43 -0.61 -8.64
CA ASP A 109 -12.96 0.30 -7.59
C ASP A 109 -12.29 -0.43 -6.42
N THR A 110 -12.54 -1.74 -6.28
CA THR A 110 -12.06 -2.57 -5.16
C THR A 110 -11.18 -3.71 -5.63
N THR A 111 -9.99 -3.81 -5.02
CA THR A 111 -9.04 -4.91 -5.18
C THR A 111 -9.17 -5.87 -4.00
N TYR A 112 -9.40 -7.15 -4.26
CA TYR A 112 -9.47 -8.19 -3.22
C TYR A 112 -8.20 -9.04 -3.24
N VAL A 113 -7.59 -9.19 -2.07
CA VAL A 113 -6.31 -9.91 -1.92
C VAL A 113 -6.46 -10.96 -0.82
N ARG A 114 -6.02 -12.20 -1.11
CA ARG A 114 -5.94 -13.28 -0.14
C ARG A 114 -4.48 -13.61 0.12
N LEU A 115 -4.06 -13.54 1.38
CA LEU A 115 -2.69 -13.77 1.81
C LEU A 115 -2.66 -14.85 2.90
N VAL A 116 -1.53 -15.56 3.00
CA VAL A 116 -1.21 -16.43 4.12
C VAL A 116 0.07 -15.89 4.76
N PHE A 117 0.05 -15.71 6.09
CA PHE A 117 1.19 -15.11 6.80
C PHE A 117 2.46 -15.93 6.58
N ASN A 118 3.57 -15.25 6.28
CA ASN A 118 4.87 -15.86 5.96
C ASN A 118 4.87 -16.82 4.74
N GLN A 119 3.85 -16.81 3.89
CA GLN A 119 3.85 -17.56 2.63
C GLN A 119 3.99 -16.59 1.45
N LYS A 120 4.95 -16.85 0.55
CA LYS A 120 5.05 -16.14 -0.72
C LYS A 120 3.80 -16.42 -1.56
N SER A 121 3.25 -15.38 -2.17
CA SER A 121 2.11 -15.41 -3.09
C SER A 121 2.55 -15.78 -4.50
#